data_AF-A0A1J4SVQ9-F1
#
_entry.id   AF-A0A1J4SVQ9-F1
#
_cell.length_a   1.000
_cell.length_b   1.000
_cell.length_c   1.000
_cell.angle_alpha   90.00
_cell.angle_beta   90.00
_cell.angle_gamma   90.00
#
_symmetry.space_group_name_H-M   'P 1'
#
loop_
_entity.id
_entity.type
_entity.pdbx_description
1 polymer ?
#
loop_
_entity_poly.entity_id
_entity_poly.type
_entity_poly.pdbx_seq_one_letter_code
_entity_poly.pdbx_strand_id
1 'polypeptide(L)'
;MIHCRGCGKEIHYTATSCPHCGCIQNASTPDQTGMGGMTFGEAIKTCLRKYATFEGRAARPEYWYFYLFCVILSILAGILKLPDSVSGLISLALFLPNISAVCRRLHDVNRSGWNQLWTLTVIGIIPVVYWLTRAGDAAPNRFGPAPNQPCLPDRPERANQTGQAG
;
A
#
# COMPACT_ATOMS: atom_id res chain seq x y z
N MET A 1 0.62 -6.50 19.91
CA MET A 1 0.52 -6.93 18.50
C MET A 1 0.79 -5.71 17.64
N ILE A 2 1.43 -5.86 16.47
CA ILE A 2 1.65 -4.77 15.49
C ILE A 2 1.03 -5.19 14.16
N HIS A 3 0.74 -4.25 13.26
CA HIS A 3 0.25 -4.58 11.91
C HIS A 3 1.41 -4.61 10.91
N CYS A 4 1.49 -5.62 10.03
CA CYS A 4 2.52 -5.66 8.99
C CYS A 4 2.32 -4.50 8.00
N ARG A 5 3.36 -3.69 7.76
CA ARG A 5 3.34 -2.62 6.74
C ARG A 5 3.14 -3.13 5.30
N GLY A 6 3.43 -4.41 5.11
CA GLY A 6 3.16 -5.14 3.88
C GLY A 6 1.67 -5.45 3.69
N CYS A 7 1.19 -6.50 4.36
CA CYS A 7 -0.16 -7.02 4.13
C CYS A 7 -1.25 -6.43 5.02
N GLY A 8 -0.91 -5.58 6.00
CA GLY A 8 -1.88 -5.03 6.95
C GLY A 8 -2.40 -6.02 7.99
N LYS A 9 -1.93 -7.26 8.03
CA LYS A 9 -2.34 -8.25 9.05
C LYS A 9 -1.65 -8.02 10.38
N GLU A 10 -2.34 -8.36 11.46
CA GLU A 10 -1.75 -8.41 12.79
C GLU A 10 -0.65 -9.47 12.88
N ILE A 11 0.49 -9.07 13.44
CA ILE A 11 1.65 -9.91 13.70
C ILE A 11 2.18 -9.63 15.11
N HIS A 12 3.01 -10.54 15.60
CA HIS A 12 3.69 -10.35 16.87
C HIS A 12 4.69 -9.19 16.80
N TYR A 13 4.83 -8.42 17.87
CA TYR A 13 5.69 -7.22 17.88
C TYR A 13 7.18 -7.53 17.75
N THR A 14 7.60 -8.77 18.02
CA THR A 14 8.98 -9.25 17.82
C THR A 14 9.22 -9.85 16.43
N ALA A 15 8.21 -9.89 15.54
CA ALA A 15 8.34 -10.55 14.25
C ALA A 15 9.21 -9.73 13.28
N THR A 16 10.38 -10.26 12.95
CA THR A 16 11.32 -9.64 11.99
C THR A 16 10.79 -9.56 10.57
N SER A 17 9.99 -10.55 10.19
CA SER A 17 9.28 -10.61 8.93
C SER A 17 7.85 -11.07 9.14
N CYS A 18 6.94 -10.61 8.30
CA CYS A 18 5.55 -11.07 8.35
C CYS A 18 5.42 -12.47 7.74
N PRO A 19 4.81 -13.44 8.44
CA PRO A 19 4.60 -14.79 7.92
C PRO A 19 3.62 -14.83 6.74
N HIS A 20 2.78 -13.80 6.56
CA HIS A 20 1.77 -13.77 5.50
C HIS A 20 2.26 -13.20 4.16
N CYS A 21 3.19 -12.24 4.18
CA CYS A 21 3.68 -11.62 2.93
C CYS A 21 5.21 -11.47 2.86
N GLY A 22 5.92 -11.95 3.88
CA GLY A 22 7.37 -11.87 4.00
C GLY A 22 7.92 -10.45 4.17
N CYS A 23 7.06 -9.44 4.40
CA CYS A 23 7.48 -8.04 4.59
C CYS A 23 8.50 -8.00 5.75
N ILE A 24 9.71 -7.45 5.56
CA ILE A 24 10.63 -7.23 6.69
C ILE A 24 10.08 -6.06 7.49
N GLN A 25 9.97 -6.20 8.81
CA GLN A 25 9.36 -5.22 9.71
C GLN A 25 10.38 -4.43 10.53
N ASN A 26 11.59 -4.97 10.62
CA ASN A 26 12.67 -4.37 11.40
C ASN A 26 13.31 -3.27 10.57
N ALA A 27 12.90 -2.04 10.84
CA ALA A 27 13.60 -0.85 10.39
C ALA A 27 14.84 -0.66 11.27
N SER A 28 15.89 -1.43 11.00
CA SER A 28 17.24 -1.16 11.51
C SER A 28 18.23 -1.14 10.35
N THR A 29 17.89 -0.39 9.30
CA THR A 29 18.85 0.15 8.34
C THR A 29 18.90 1.66 8.55
N PRO A 30 20.03 2.21 9.01
CA PRO A 30 20.29 3.64 8.92
C PRO A 30 20.75 3.90 7.48
N ASP A 31 19.82 3.90 6.54
CA ASP A 31 19.97 4.72 5.34
C ASP A 31 18.85 5.75 5.34
N GLN A 32 18.94 6.62 6.33
CA GLN A 32 18.32 7.93 6.34
C GLN A 32 19.33 8.92 5.76
N THR A 33 19.55 8.87 4.45
CA THR A 33 20.18 9.98 3.74
C THR A 33 19.45 10.26 2.43
N GLY A 34 18.36 11.03 2.53
CA GLY A 34 17.81 11.79 1.40
C GLY A 34 16.34 11.53 1.10
N MET A 35 15.46 12.44 1.54
CA MET A 35 14.11 12.68 1.02
C MET A 35 13.13 11.49 1.10
N GLY A 36 12.33 11.44 2.17
CA GLY A 36 11.34 10.41 2.46
C GLY A 36 10.30 10.13 1.35
N GLY A 37 10.65 9.25 0.43
CA GLY A 37 9.80 8.75 -0.65
C GLY A 37 10.19 7.32 -1.03
N MET A 38 9.20 6.48 -1.27
CA MET A 38 9.39 5.14 -1.85
C MET A 38 10.02 5.27 -3.24
N THR A 39 10.91 4.37 -3.64
CA THR A 39 11.46 4.40 -5.02
C THR A 39 10.49 3.74 -6.02
N PHE A 40 10.64 4.04 -7.32
CA PHE A 40 9.82 3.44 -8.37
C PHE A 40 9.89 1.90 -8.38
N GLY A 41 11.11 1.34 -8.30
CA GLY A 41 11.31 -0.12 -8.27
C GLY A 41 10.78 -0.77 -6.99
N GLU A 42 10.90 -0.07 -5.85
CA GLU A 42 10.33 -0.53 -4.59
C GLU A 42 8.80 -0.58 -4.63
N ALA A 43 8.15 0.38 -5.27
CA ALA A 43 6.69 0.38 -5.44
C ALA A 43 6.21 -0.81 -6.27
N ILE A 44 6.88 -1.12 -7.38
CA ILE A 44 6.55 -2.28 -8.23
C ILE A 44 6.74 -3.57 -7.44
N LYS A 45 7.90 -3.74 -6.78
CA LYS A 45 8.19 -4.91 -5.95
C LYS A 45 7.15 -5.06 -4.84
N THR A 46 6.74 -3.96 -4.22
CA THR A 46 5.75 -3.96 -3.15
C THR A 46 4.37 -4.36 -3.65
N CYS A 47 3.92 -3.82 -4.79
CA CYS A 47 2.62 -4.19 -5.38
C CYS A 47 2.59 -5.65 -5.85
N LEU A 48 3.66 -6.13 -6.49
CA LEU A 48 3.75 -7.53 -6.93
C LEU A 48 3.87 -8.50 -5.75
N ARG A 49 4.47 -8.10 -4.63
CA ARG A 49 4.44 -8.90 -3.40
C ARG A 49 3.06 -8.93 -2.74
N LYS A 50 2.28 -7.86 -2.89
CA LYS A 50 0.90 -7.72 -2.39
C LYS A 50 -0.13 -7.99 -3.49
N TYR A 51 0.18 -8.96 -4.36
CA TYR A 51 -0.54 -9.20 -5.61
C TYR A 51 -2.05 -9.32 -5.43
N ALA A 52 -2.48 -10.15 -4.47
CA ALA A 52 -3.89 -10.38 -4.14
C ALA A 52 -4.19 -10.07 -2.66
N THR A 53 -3.54 -9.04 -2.10
CA THR A 53 -3.76 -8.60 -0.72
C THR A 53 -4.65 -7.36 -0.68
N PHE A 54 -5.90 -7.54 -0.25
CA PHE A 54 -6.87 -6.44 -0.14
C PHE A 54 -6.84 -5.75 1.22
N GLU A 55 -6.14 -6.32 2.19
CA GLU A 55 -6.01 -5.79 3.54
C GLU A 55 -4.87 -4.76 3.62
N GLY A 56 -4.98 -3.87 4.60
CA GLY A 56 -4.01 -2.82 4.85
C GLY A 56 -4.19 -1.56 4.01
N ARG A 57 -3.18 -0.70 4.09
CA ARG A 57 -3.14 0.64 3.49
C ARG A 57 -1.96 0.75 2.54
N ALA A 58 -2.15 1.50 1.46
CA ALA A 58 -1.08 1.79 0.49
C ALA A 58 -0.73 3.28 0.53
N ALA A 59 0.56 3.59 0.54
CA ALA A 59 1.02 4.97 0.44
C ALA A 59 0.73 5.54 -0.95
N ARG A 60 0.65 6.87 -1.06
CA ARG A 60 0.52 7.56 -2.35
C ARG A 60 1.58 7.13 -3.39
N PRO A 61 2.90 7.16 -3.10
CA PRO A 61 3.91 6.77 -4.08
C PRO A 61 3.81 5.28 -4.46
N GLU A 62 3.38 4.40 -3.55
CA GLU A 62 3.15 2.98 -3.86
C GLU A 62 2.11 2.81 -4.98
N TYR A 63 0.99 3.53 -4.89
CA TYR A 63 -0.06 3.51 -5.90
C TYR A 63 0.37 4.21 -7.21
N TRP A 64 0.87 5.44 -7.13
CA TRP A 64 1.13 6.24 -8.32
C TRP A 64 2.30 5.72 -9.16
N TYR A 65 3.35 5.16 -8.55
CA TYR A 65 4.43 4.52 -9.31
C TYR A 65 4.00 3.21 -9.95
N PHE A 66 3.14 2.43 -9.29
CA PHE A 66 2.56 1.24 -9.92
C PHE A 66 1.64 1.59 -11.08
N TYR A 67 0.80 2.63 -10.93
CA TYR A 67 -0.01 3.15 -12.04
C TYR A 67 0.86 3.60 -13.21
N LEU A 68 1.94 4.36 -12.94
CA LEU A 68 2.89 4.79 -13.96
C LEU A 68 3.55 3.60 -14.67
N PHE A 69 3.93 2.56 -13.92
CA PHE A 69 4.46 1.32 -14.50
C PHE A 69 3.47 0.65 -15.45
N CYS A 70 2.18 0.56 -15.08
CA CYS A 70 1.13 0.03 -15.97
C CYS A 70 0.99 0.89 -17.25
N VAL A 71 1.01 2.22 -17.13
CA VAL A 71 0.93 3.13 -18.28
C VAL A 71 2.13 2.95 -19.21
N ILE A 72 3.35 2.87 -18.67
CA ILE A 72 4.57 2.65 -19.46
C ILE A 72 4.48 1.31 -20.20
N LEU A 73 4.07 0.22 -19.54
CA LEU A 73 3.89 -1.07 -20.20
C LEU A 73 2.85 -1.02 -21.33
N SER A 74 1.75 -0.30 -21.13
CA SER A 74 0.74 -0.11 -22.17
C SER A 74 1.29 0.65 -23.39
N ILE A 75 2.09 1.70 -23.17
CA ILE A 75 2.70 2.46 -24.25
C ILE A 75 3.75 1.61 -24.98
N LEU A 76 4.60 0.89 -24.25
CA LEU A 76 5.62 0.00 -24.82
C LEU A 76 5.00 -1.11 -25.64
N ALA A 77 3.91 -1.72 -25.17
CA ALA A 77 3.18 -2.74 -25.94
C ALA A 77 2.69 -2.20 -27.29
N GLY A 78 2.19 -0.96 -27.32
CA GLY A 78 1.75 -0.30 -28.56
C GLY A 78 2.90 0.05 -29.51
N ILE A 79 4.00 0.60 -28.99
CA ILE A 79 5.18 0.95 -29.79
C ILE A 79 5.83 -0.29 -30.41
N LEU A 80 6.00 -1.35 -29.61
CA LEU A 80 6.60 -2.61 -30.04
C LEU A 80 5.65 -3.49 -30.88
N LYS A 81 4.38 -3.06 -31.04
CA LYS A 81 3.33 -3.80 -31.74
C LYS A 81 3.25 -5.26 -31.28
N LEU A 82 3.26 -5.47 -29.97
CA LEU A 82 3.13 -6.81 -29.40
C LEU A 82 1.80 -7.43 -29.87
N PRO A 83 1.77 -8.74 -30.17
CA PRO A 83 0.54 -9.41 -30.55
C PRO A 83 -0.52 -9.29 -29.45
N ASP A 84 -1.78 -9.14 -29.83
CA ASP A 84 -2.89 -8.89 -28.91
C ASP A 84 -2.98 -9.93 -27.80
N SER A 85 -2.67 -11.20 -28.09
CA SER A 85 -2.62 -12.28 -27.10
C SER A 85 -1.61 -11.99 -25.98
N VAL A 86 -0.41 -11.48 -26.32
CA VAL A 86 0.63 -11.16 -25.32
C VAL A 86 0.23 -9.94 -24.50
N SER A 87 -0.26 -8.89 -25.17
CA SER A 87 -0.78 -7.68 -24.52
C SER A 87 -1.95 -7.99 -23.57
N GLY A 88 -2.83 -8.91 -23.98
CA GLY A 88 -3.95 -9.41 -23.17
C GLY A 88 -3.48 -10.18 -21.94
N LEU A 89 -2.47 -11.05 -22.07
CA LEU A 89 -1.89 -11.78 -20.93
C LEU A 89 -1.22 -10.84 -19.92
N ILE A 90 -0.48 -9.82 -20.39
CA ILE A 90 0.11 -8.80 -19.53
C ILE A 90 -0.97 -8.04 -18.77
N SER A 91 -2.04 -7.64 -19.47
CA SER A 91 -3.17 -6.91 -18.87
C SER A 91 -3.88 -7.76 -17.83
N LEU A 92 -4.12 -9.05 -18.11
CA LEU A 92 -4.74 -9.99 -17.18
C LEU A 92 -3.85 -10.23 -15.94
N ALA A 93 -2.55 -10.37 -16.13
CA ALA A 93 -1.59 -10.54 -15.03
C ALA A 93 -1.50 -9.28 -14.15
N LEU A 94 -1.71 -8.08 -14.69
CA LEU A 94 -1.69 -6.83 -13.92
C LEU A 94 -3.06 -6.42 -13.38
N PHE A 95 -4.14 -7.07 -13.82
CA PHE A 95 -5.50 -6.74 -13.41
C PHE A 95 -5.73 -6.90 -11.91
N LEU A 96 -5.36 -8.05 -11.34
CA LEU A 96 -5.47 -8.33 -9.91
C LEU A 96 -4.67 -7.37 -9.02
N PRO A 97 -3.36 -7.13 -9.25
CA PRO A 97 -2.59 -6.21 -8.42
C PRO A 97 -3.08 -4.77 -8.55
N ASN A 98 -3.66 -4.38 -9.69
CA ASN A 98 -4.27 -3.05 -9.87
C ASN A 98 -5.48 -2.87 -8.96
N ILE A 99 -6.41 -3.83 -8.95
CA ILE A 99 -7.57 -3.82 -8.05
C ILE A 99 -7.13 -3.85 -6.58
N SER A 100 -6.14 -4.70 -6.23
CA SER A 100 -5.54 -4.74 -4.89
C SER A 100 -4.99 -3.37 -4.46
N ALA A 101 -4.22 -2.72 -5.32
CA ALA A 101 -3.62 -1.42 -5.03
C ALA A 101 -4.66 -0.31 -4.85
N VAL A 102 -5.70 -0.28 -5.70
CA VAL A 102 -6.83 0.66 -5.58
C VAL A 102 -7.57 0.45 -4.25
N CYS A 103 -7.92 -0.79 -3.91
CA CYS A 103 -8.58 -1.11 -2.63
C CYS A 103 -7.76 -0.61 -1.44
N ARG A 104 -6.47 -0.94 -1.37
CA ARG A 104 -5.58 -0.52 -0.27
C ARG A 104 -5.39 0.99 -0.22
N ARG A 105 -5.49 1.68 -1.36
CA ARG A 105 -5.41 3.14 -1.41
C ARG A 105 -6.71 3.80 -0.96
N LEU A 106 -7.87 3.23 -1.28
CA LEU A 106 -9.16 3.67 -0.74
C LEU A 106 -9.25 3.46 0.78
N HIS A 107 -8.67 2.37 1.28
CA HIS A 107 -8.53 2.12 2.71
C HIS A 107 -7.68 3.19 3.42
N ASP A 108 -6.71 3.79 2.73
CA ASP A 108 -5.85 4.82 3.30
C ASP A 108 -6.60 6.13 3.60
N VAL A 109 -7.72 6.39 2.91
CA VAL A 109 -8.65 7.51 3.18
C VAL A 109 -9.93 7.05 3.89
N ASN A 110 -9.87 5.90 4.57
CA ASN A 110 -10.95 5.30 5.36
C ASN A 110 -12.26 5.09 4.58
N ARG A 111 -12.13 4.77 3.28
CA ARG A 111 -13.23 4.33 2.41
C ARG A 111 -13.15 2.83 2.18
N SER A 112 -14.27 2.21 1.82
CA SER A 112 -14.30 0.78 1.52
C SER A 112 -13.67 0.52 0.14
N GLY A 113 -12.99 -0.62 -0.05
CA GLY A 113 -12.46 -1.02 -1.35
C GLY A 113 -13.54 -1.14 -2.44
N TRP A 114 -14.78 -1.46 -2.06
CA TRP A 114 -15.94 -1.51 -2.96
C TRP A 114 -16.26 -0.17 -3.63
N ASN A 115 -15.83 0.96 -3.06
CA ASN A 115 -16.04 2.28 -3.67
C ASN A 115 -15.37 2.40 -5.05
N GLN A 116 -14.41 1.54 -5.40
CA GLN A 116 -13.81 1.53 -6.74
C GLN A 116 -14.82 1.22 -7.86
N LEU A 117 -15.90 0.49 -7.54
CA LEU A 117 -16.94 0.13 -8.52
C LEU A 117 -17.70 1.34 -9.05
N TRP A 118 -17.65 2.47 -8.33
CA TRP A 118 -18.22 3.73 -8.81
C TRP A 118 -17.56 4.20 -10.11
N THR A 119 -16.35 3.76 -10.42
CA THR A 119 -15.69 4.02 -11.72
C THR A 119 -16.52 3.50 -12.90
N LEU A 120 -17.36 2.47 -12.71
CA LEU A 120 -18.22 1.89 -13.75
C LEU A 120 -19.42 2.78 -14.12
N THR A 121 -19.82 3.72 -13.25
CA THR A 121 -20.99 4.58 -13.51
C THR A 121 -20.65 5.83 -14.31
N VAL A 122 -19.38 5.98 -14.74
CA VAL A 122 -18.78 7.16 -15.40
C VAL A 122 -18.76 8.41 -14.50
N ILE A 123 -19.90 8.78 -13.90
CA ILE A 123 -20.03 9.86 -12.91
C ILE A 123 -19.17 9.60 -11.68
N GLY A 124 -19.09 8.34 -11.25
CA GLY A 124 -18.32 7.94 -10.08
C GLY A 124 -16.80 7.92 -10.26
N ILE A 125 -16.28 8.19 -11.47
CA ILE A 125 -14.84 8.33 -11.71
C ILE A 125 -14.28 9.51 -10.92
N ILE A 126 -14.96 10.66 -10.94
CA ILE A 126 -14.52 11.89 -10.28
C ILE A 126 -14.26 11.69 -8.78
N PRO A 127 -15.22 11.18 -7.96
CA PRO A 127 -14.99 10.98 -6.53
C PRO A 127 -13.91 9.93 -6.24
N VAL A 128 -13.79 8.87 -7.06
CA VAL A 128 -12.76 7.84 -6.89
C VAL A 128 -11.37 8.42 -7.14
N VAL A 129 -11.17 9.15 -8.23
CA VAL A 129 -9.90 9.83 -8.54
C VAL A 129 -9.53 10.85 -7.47
N TYR A 130 -10.51 11.60 -6.97
CA TYR A 130 -10.31 12.51 -5.84
C TYR A 130 -9.78 11.76 -4.60
N TRP A 131 -10.36 10.63 -4.23
CA TRP A 131 -9.86 9.82 -3.11
C TRP A 131 -8.46 9.23 -3.36
N LEU A 132 -8.16 8.80 -4.58
CA LEU A 132 -6.84 8.26 -4.95
C LEU A 132 -5.71 9.29 -4.89
N THR A 133 -6.02 10.58 -5.09
CA THR A 133 -5.05 11.70 -5.03
C THR A 133 -4.90 12.31 -3.63
N ARG A 134 -5.94 12.24 -2.77
CA ARG A 134 -5.96 12.85 -1.43
C ARG A 134 -4.92 12.33 -0.45
N ALA A 135 -4.61 13.07 0.62
CA ALA A 135 -3.72 12.56 1.66
C ALA A 135 -4.44 11.48 2.43
N GLY A 136 -3.75 10.37 2.73
CA GLY A 136 -4.25 9.36 3.65
C GLY A 136 -4.37 9.91 5.06
N ASP A 137 -5.15 9.24 5.89
CA ASP A 137 -5.33 9.63 7.28
C ASP A 137 -4.01 9.48 8.06
N ALA A 138 -3.56 10.54 8.73
CA ALA A 138 -2.35 10.44 9.55
C ALA A 138 -2.55 9.55 10.78
N ALA A 139 -3.79 9.49 11.29
CA ALA A 139 -4.15 8.61 12.39
C ALA A 139 -4.32 7.14 11.91
N PRO A 140 -4.13 6.16 12.81
CA PRO A 140 -4.62 4.81 12.58
C PRO A 140 -6.11 4.82 12.23
N ASN A 141 -6.51 4.01 11.26
CA ASN A 141 -7.91 3.85 10.89
C ASN A 141 -8.29 2.36 10.96
N ARG A 142 -9.54 2.02 10.59
CA ARG A 142 -10.05 0.63 10.66
C ARG A 142 -9.26 -0.40 9.85
N PHE A 143 -8.41 0.05 8.92
CA PHE A 143 -7.59 -0.78 8.04
C PHE A 143 -6.11 -0.83 8.48
N GLY A 144 -5.78 -0.23 9.62
CA GLY A 144 -4.46 -0.30 10.23
C GLY A 144 -3.74 1.06 10.34
N PRO A 145 -2.47 1.03 10.79
CA PRO A 145 -1.65 2.22 10.96
C PRO A 145 -1.27 2.86 9.62
N ALA A 146 -0.89 4.14 9.66
CA ALA A 146 -0.51 4.85 8.43
C ALA A 146 0.72 4.18 7.78
N PRO A 147 0.78 4.07 6.44
CA PRO A 147 1.84 3.34 5.74
C PRO A 147 3.24 3.96 5.95
N ASN A 148 3.29 5.26 6.28
CA ASN A 148 4.53 6.00 6.50
C ASN A 148 4.91 6.10 7.98
N GLN A 149 4.15 5.51 8.90
CA GLN A 149 4.51 5.50 10.30
C GLN A 149 5.57 4.41 10.56
N PRO A 150 6.63 4.71 11.33
CA PRO A 150 7.47 3.68 11.86
C PRO A 150 6.60 2.72 12.68
N CYS A 151 6.88 1.44 12.57
CA CYS A 151 6.34 0.40 13.44
C CYS A 151 6.98 0.59 14.81
N LEU A 152 6.63 1.69 15.47
CA LEU A 152 6.88 1.82 16.88
C LEU A 152 5.98 0.79 17.54
N PRO A 153 6.50 -0.07 18.42
CA PRO A 153 5.60 -0.73 19.36
C PRO A 153 4.78 0.40 20.00
N ASP A 154 3.47 0.20 20.15
CA ASP A 154 2.70 1.01 21.09
C ASP A 154 3.51 0.98 22.38
N ARG A 155 4.24 2.08 22.66
CA ARG A 155 4.92 2.20 23.93
C ARG A 155 3.77 2.07 24.92
N PRO A 156 3.80 1.12 25.88
CA PRO A 156 2.81 1.11 26.93
C PRO A 156 3.01 2.41 27.70
N GLU A 157 2.34 3.47 27.27
CA GLU A 157 2.37 4.80 27.86
C GLU A 157 1.46 4.80 29.09
N ARG A 158 1.65 3.79 29.97
CA ARG A 158 0.89 3.63 31.21
C ARG A 158 1.39 2.53 32.17
N ALA A 159 2.69 2.24 32.22
CA ALA A 159 3.24 1.30 33.22
C ALA A 159 4.27 1.90 34.20
N ASN A 160 4.62 3.18 34.10
CA ASN A 160 5.62 3.77 35.00
C ASN A 160 5.30 5.19 35.51
N GLN A 161 4.03 5.51 35.74
CA GLN A 161 3.63 6.76 36.44
C GLN A 161 3.17 6.54 37.89
N THR A 162 3.22 5.31 38.42
CA THR A 162 2.79 5.00 39.81
C THR A 162 3.96 4.72 40.77
N GLY A 163 5.18 5.19 40.49
CA GLY A 163 6.37 4.75 41.25
C GLY A 163 7.33 5.81 41.79
N GLN A 164 7.05 7.13 41.69
CA GLN A 164 7.95 8.17 42.25
C GLN A 164 7.16 9.36 42.81
N ALA A 165 6.33 9.11 43.82
CA ALA A 165 5.85 10.11 44.75
C ALA A 165 5.67 9.41 46.11
N GLY A 166 6.75 9.35 46.88
CA GLY A 166 6.83 8.77 48.21
C GLY A 166 8.11 9.20 48.88
#